data_AF-A0A5J4T909-F1
#
_entry.id   AF-A0A5J4T909-F1
#
_cell.length_a   1.000
_cell.length_b   1.000
_cell.length_c   1.000
_cell.angle_alpha   90.00
_cell.angle_beta   90.00
_cell.angle_gamma   90.00
#
_symmetry.space_group_name_H-M   'P 1'
#
loop_
_entity.id
_entity.type
_entity.pdbx_description
1 polymer ?
#
loop_
_entity_poly.entity_id
_entity_poly.type
_entity_poly.pdbx_seq_one_letter_code
_entity_poly.pdbx_strand_id
1 'polypeptide(L)'
;MSSSFHSPSLDSIAMEGGSPKHDGKQHNPWSMQRIVRSRRQNEKEKKTSASRPAVDLNTRRKEGEKVYKTVLEQRDLNETSIERAICGWHCIWRRYRQRIGQFKEYWDKTGRDLKEIKDLKDPEVEMINYIDFLIEQNSASANVVENVSAITTLFKAAGPSEQEINGKVLKEVLKRTRAKMKQPIKESTSYSINTLLKFIELQADKLQTLTEAQFLGCTFISIMAFCTLRMVEVLRADVYQNQDNSWNINTSMWKGDDTDSEIIFRPLVNQSIYPTFWLSMWLNRTERQQLDKPLQWLKRTNKPATEEFTSKSIHHVMEQAGIENNPAVTSIRAASIT
;
A
#
# COMPACT_ATOMS: atom_id res chain seq x y z
N MET A 1 -59.32 -37.35 -7.59
CA MET A 1 -60.62 -36.80 -7.15
C MET A 1 -60.39 -35.43 -6.59
N SER A 2 -61.01 -34.45 -7.22
CA SER A 2 -61.00 -33.01 -6.93
C SER A 2 -61.80 -32.66 -5.68
N SER A 3 -61.46 -31.52 -5.05
CA SER A 3 -62.37 -30.48 -4.48
C SER A 3 -61.70 -29.82 -3.26
N SER A 4 -61.17 -28.59 -3.31
CA SER A 4 -61.81 -27.26 -3.43
C SER A 4 -62.40 -26.71 -2.11
N PHE A 5 -61.76 -25.63 -1.64
CA PHE A 5 -62.35 -24.36 -1.16
C PHE A 5 -63.29 -24.31 0.05
N HIS A 6 -62.98 -23.46 1.05
CA HIS A 6 -63.71 -22.20 1.33
C HIS A 6 -63.15 -21.45 2.55
N SER A 7 -62.93 -20.14 2.36
CA SER A 7 -62.94 -19.13 3.44
C SER A 7 -64.38 -18.72 3.75
N PRO A 8 -64.61 -18.01 4.87
CA PRO A 8 -65.46 -16.82 4.80
C PRO A 8 -64.84 -15.58 5.48
N SER A 9 -65.41 -14.44 5.09
CA SER A 9 -65.04 -13.04 5.33
C SER A 9 -66.18 -12.30 6.05
N LEU A 10 -65.88 -11.06 6.47
CA LEU A 10 -66.77 -9.94 6.90
C LEU A 10 -66.99 -9.86 8.43
N ASP A 11 -66.88 -8.72 9.13
CA ASP A 11 -67.19 -7.35 8.70
C ASP A 11 -66.47 -6.21 9.46
N SER A 12 -66.62 -5.03 8.85
CA SER A 12 -66.03 -3.70 9.05
C SER A 12 -66.46 -2.90 10.29
N ILE A 13 -65.61 -1.96 10.74
CA ILE A 13 -66.03 -0.63 11.26
C ILE A 13 -65.06 0.43 10.70
N ALA A 14 -65.62 1.53 10.21
CA ALA A 14 -64.93 2.68 9.60
C ALA A 14 -65.33 4.01 10.26
N MET A 15 -64.61 5.08 9.86
CA MET A 15 -64.83 6.53 10.02
C MET A 15 -64.14 7.12 11.27
N GLU A 16 -63.42 8.25 11.26
CA GLU A 16 -63.30 9.34 10.28
C GLU A 16 -62.10 10.26 10.64
N GLY A 17 -61.56 10.99 9.65
CA GLY A 17 -61.21 12.41 9.79
C GLY A 17 -59.77 12.82 10.17
N GLY A 18 -59.05 13.41 9.21
CA GLY A 18 -58.03 14.43 9.51
C GLY A 18 -56.75 14.40 8.67
N SER A 19 -56.74 15.06 7.50
CA SER A 19 -55.51 15.62 6.92
C SER A 19 -55.29 17.02 7.47
N PRO A 20 -54.02 17.44 7.68
CA PRO A 20 -53.50 18.50 6.83
C PRO A 20 -52.01 18.36 6.42
N LYS A 21 -51.80 18.63 5.12
CA LYS A 21 -50.77 19.46 4.46
C LYS A 21 -49.36 19.61 5.09
N HIS A 22 -48.38 19.18 4.29
CA HIS A 22 -47.11 19.82 3.92
C HIS A 22 -46.49 20.88 4.87
N ASP A 23 -45.31 20.53 5.39
CA ASP A 23 -44.12 21.40 5.34
C ASP A 23 -42.85 20.54 5.46
N GLY A 24 -42.33 20.11 4.32
CA GLY A 24 -41.06 19.37 4.22
C GLY A 24 -39.88 20.32 4.36
N LYS A 25 -39.56 20.74 5.58
CA LYS A 25 -38.24 21.30 5.89
C LYS A 25 -37.20 20.18 5.81
N GLN A 26 -36.23 20.36 4.92
CA GLN A 26 -35.01 19.56 4.85
C GLN A 26 -34.34 19.52 6.22
N HIS A 27 -34.43 18.38 6.91
CA HIS A 27 -33.56 18.05 8.02
C HIS A 27 -32.49 17.11 7.49
N ASN A 28 -31.27 17.62 7.39
CA ASN A 28 -30.07 16.88 7.05
C ASN A 28 -29.49 16.32 8.35
N PRO A 29 -29.44 15.00 8.61
CA PRO A 29 -28.95 14.50 9.88
C PRO A 29 -27.86 13.44 9.69
N TRP A 30 -26.69 13.78 9.14
CA TRP A 30 -25.50 12.94 9.27
C TRP A 30 -24.21 13.75 9.40
N SER A 31 -24.17 14.62 10.41
CA SER A 31 -22.93 14.92 11.13
C SER A 31 -22.78 13.93 12.28
N MET A 32 -22.12 12.79 12.04
CA MET A 32 -21.56 12.01 13.14
C MET A 32 -20.16 11.53 12.78
N GLN A 33 -19.20 12.18 13.42
CA GLN A 33 -17.99 11.55 13.93
C GLN A 33 -18.34 10.17 14.49
N ARG A 34 -17.70 9.13 13.97
CA ARG A 34 -17.44 7.93 14.77
C ARG A 34 -16.14 7.29 14.33
N ILE A 35 -15.10 7.65 15.07
CA ILE A 35 -13.96 6.79 15.37
C ILE A 35 -14.53 5.50 15.95
N VAL A 36 -14.40 4.38 15.24
CA VAL A 36 -14.44 3.04 15.84
C VAL A 36 -13.33 2.21 15.19
N ARG A 37 -12.13 2.28 15.78
CA ARG A 37 -11.19 1.16 15.72
C ARG A 37 -11.50 0.28 16.93
N SER A 38 -11.98 -0.93 16.69
CA SER A 38 -12.07 -1.96 17.74
C SER A 38 -11.24 -3.18 17.35
N ARG A 39 -10.78 -3.90 18.38
CA ARG A 39 -9.84 -5.05 18.47
C ARG A 39 -8.36 -4.68 18.57
N ARG A 40 -7.64 -4.97 19.67
CA ARG A 40 -7.95 -5.59 20.97
C ARG A 40 -7.01 -4.98 22.02
N GLN A 41 -7.54 -4.64 23.19
CA GLN A 41 -6.75 -4.38 24.39
C GLN A 41 -6.17 -5.71 24.88
N ASN A 42 -4.87 -5.74 25.13
CA ASN A 42 -4.31 -6.63 26.15
C ASN A 42 -4.07 -5.75 27.38
N GLU A 43 -4.65 -6.17 28.50
CA GLU A 43 -4.55 -5.53 29.81
C GLU A 43 -3.15 -5.74 30.42
N LYS A 44 -2.74 -4.78 31.26
CA LYS A 44 -1.46 -4.58 31.99
C LYS A 44 -0.39 -3.87 31.13
N GLU A 45 0.06 -2.64 31.41
CA GLU A 45 0.12 -1.87 32.66
C GLU A 45 -0.24 -0.39 32.41
N LYS A 46 -1.05 0.19 33.30
CA LYS A 46 -1.24 1.65 33.40
C LYS A 46 0.06 2.26 33.91
N LYS A 47 0.85 2.85 33.01
CA LYS A 47 1.65 4.04 33.34
C LYS A 47 1.19 5.17 32.44
N THR A 48 0.68 6.20 33.08
CA THR A 48 0.16 7.45 32.53
C THR A 48 1.19 8.05 31.57
N SER A 49 0.99 7.86 30.28
CA SER A 49 1.77 8.55 29.25
C SER A 49 1.26 9.98 29.17
N ALA A 50 2.09 10.95 29.56
CA ALA A 50 1.84 12.36 29.36
C ALA A 50 1.42 12.64 27.91
N SER A 51 0.35 13.39 27.75
CA SER A 51 -0.21 13.79 26.46
C SER A 51 0.85 14.50 25.61
N ARG A 52 1.33 13.84 24.55
CA ARG A 52 2.21 14.46 23.55
C ARG A 52 1.41 15.53 22.78
N PRO A 53 2.00 16.69 22.47
CA PRO A 53 1.43 17.58 21.47
C PRO A 53 1.37 16.82 20.15
N ALA A 54 0.20 16.79 19.51
CA ALA A 54 0.04 16.23 18.18
C ALA A 54 0.80 17.11 17.18
N VAL A 55 2.09 16.88 17.00
CA VAL A 55 2.88 17.54 15.95
C VAL A 55 2.29 17.14 14.61
N ASP A 56 1.83 18.13 13.84
CA ASP A 56 1.23 17.93 12.53
C ASP A 56 2.22 17.21 11.59
N LEU A 57 1.80 16.06 11.06
CA LEU A 57 2.58 15.26 10.11
C LEU A 57 2.96 16.05 8.87
N ASN A 58 2.14 17.04 8.49
CA ASN A 58 2.43 17.88 7.33
C ASN A 58 3.56 18.88 7.64
N THR A 59 3.52 19.53 8.79
CA THR A 59 4.63 20.38 9.29
C THR A 59 5.94 19.61 9.31
N ARG A 60 5.96 18.42 9.91
CA ARG A 60 7.16 17.58 9.99
C ARG A 60 7.73 17.23 8.60
N ARG A 61 6.87 16.96 7.61
CA ARG A 61 7.32 16.69 6.24
C ARG A 61 7.95 17.92 5.57
N LYS A 62 7.35 19.10 5.75
CA LYS A 62 7.89 20.36 5.22
C LYS A 62 9.26 20.67 5.83
N GLU A 63 9.38 20.48 7.14
CA GLU A 63 10.66 20.70 7.84
C GLU A 63 11.74 19.72 7.39
N GLY A 64 11.42 18.44 7.21
CA GLY A 64 12.42 17.48 6.76
C GLY A 64 12.83 17.68 5.29
N GLU A 65 11.93 18.14 4.43
CA GLU A 65 12.27 18.55 3.08
C GLU A 65 13.21 19.76 3.07
N LYS A 66 12.93 20.76 3.91
CA LYS A 66 13.81 21.92 4.11
C LYS A 66 15.21 21.51 4.55
N VAL A 67 15.32 20.62 5.55
CA VAL A 67 16.63 20.11 6.03
C VAL A 67 17.42 19.45 4.89
N TYR A 68 16.78 18.59 4.10
CA TYR A 68 17.46 17.90 3.00
C TYR A 68 17.93 18.88 1.92
N LYS A 69 17.09 19.83 1.51
CA LYS A 69 17.48 20.87 0.54
C LYS A 69 18.66 21.68 1.05
N THR A 70 18.60 22.15 2.29
CA THR A 70 19.67 22.94 2.92
C THR A 70 21.01 22.19 2.97
N VAL A 71 21.00 20.87 3.22
CA VAL A 71 22.23 20.06 3.18
C VAL A 71 22.82 19.99 1.76
N LEU A 72 21.99 19.86 0.73
CA LEU A 72 22.45 19.83 -0.66
C LEU A 72 22.89 21.20 -1.17
N GLU A 73 22.21 22.28 -0.78
CA GLU A 73 22.61 23.66 -1.09
C GLU A 73 24.00 23.97 -0.50
N GLN A 74 24.31 23.48 0.70
CA GLN A 74 25.64 23.61 1.33
C GLN A 74 26.76 22.85 0.60
N ARG A 75 26.39 21.98 -0.34
CA ARG A 75 27.29 21.24 -1.24
C ARG A 75 27.33 21.87 -2.63
N ASP A 76 26.83 23.11 -2.77
CA ASP A 76 26.77 23.89 -4.00
C ASP A 76 25.89 23.26 -5.11
N LEU A 77 24.95 22.39 -4.75
CA LEU A 77 23.95 21.91 -5.71
C LEU A 77 22.92 23.02 -5.97
N ASN A 78 22.62 23.26 -7.26
CA ASN A 78 21.55 24.16 -7.65
C ASN A 78 20.16 23.54 -7.43
N GLU A 79 19.15 24.40 -7.29
CA GLU A 79 17.76 24.00 -7.02
C GLU A 79 17.21 23.00 -8.05
N THR A 80 17.55 23.17 -9.33
CA THR A 80 17.10 22.24 -10.38
C THR A 80 17.64 20.82 -10.18
N SER A 81 18.89 20.69 -9.75
CA SER A 81 19.51 19.39 -9.49
C SER A 81 18.94 18.74 -8.22
N ILE A 82 18.64 19.56 -7.21
CA ILE A 82 17.97 19.14 -5.97
C ILE A 82 16.58 18.59 -6.29
N GLU A 83 15.78 19.31 -7.08
CA GLU A 83 14.44 18.88 -7.48
C GLU A 83 14.46 17.58 -8.32
N ARG A 84 15.43 17.43 -9.22
CA ARG A 84 15.62 16.17 -9.97
C ARG A 84 15.95 15.01 -9.03
N ALA A 85 16.83 15.23 -8.06
CA ALA A 85 17.17 14.21 -7.06
C ALA A 85 15.91 13.82 -6.25
N ILE A 86 15.15 14.80 -5.76
CA ILE A 86 13.89 14.57 -5.03
C ILE A 86 12.88 13.79 -5.88
N CYS A 87 12.70 14.16 -7.14
CA CYS A 87 11.81 13.45 -8.07
C CYS A 87 12.22 11.98 -8.23
N GLY A 88 13.53 11.68 -8.31
CA GLY A 88 14.05 10.32 -8.45
C GLY A 88 13.79 9.42 -7.23
N TRP A 89 13.51 9.97 -6.05
CA TRP A 89 13.14 9.19 -4.87
C TRP A 89 11.67 8.71 -4.88
N HIS A 90 10.87 9.15 -5.85
CA HIS A 90 9.47 8.74 -6.08
C HIS A 90 8.65 8.63 -4.77
N CYS A 91 8.02 7.46 -4.53
CA CYS A 91 7.17 7.21 -3.38
C CYS A 91 7.94 7.13 -2.04
N ILE A 92 9.26 6.90 -2.08
CA ILE A 92 10.10 6.79 -0.88
C ILE A 92 10.32 8.18 -0.26
N TRP A 93 10.40 9.22 -1.09
CA TRP A 93 10.64 10.60 -0.63
C TRP A 93 9.67 11.03 0.48
N ARG A 94 8.38 10.72 0.32
CA ARG A 94 7.34 11.06 1.31
C ARG A 94 7.67 10.51 2.71
N ARG A 95 8.23 9.31 2.79
CA ARG A 95 8.66 8.69 4.05
C ARG A 95 9.95 9.33 4.53
N TYR A 96 10.92 9.50 3.65
CA TYR A 96 12.23 10.06 4.01
C TYR A 96 12.11 11.49 4.57
N ARG A 97 11.42 12.41 3.90
CA ARG A 97 11.23 13.77 4.43
C ARG A 97 10.46 13.79 5.75
N GLN A 98 9.56 12.84 5.98
CA GLN A 98 8.91 12.73 7.29
C GLN A 98 9.89 12.30 8.39
N ARG A 99 10.80 11.35 8.11
CA ARG A 99 11.82 10.88 9.06
C ARG A 99 12.91 11.92 9.30
N ILE A 100 13.34 12.62 8.25
CA ILE A 100 14.27 13.75 8.37
C ILE A 100 13.65 14.86 9.24
N GLY A 101 12.34 15.11 9.13
CA GLY A 101 11.65 16.01 10.03
C GLY A 101 11.66 15.55 11.50
N GLN A 102 11.62 14.24 11.77
CA GLN A 102 11.80 13.71 13.14
C GLN A 102 13.23 13.91 13.64
N PHE A 103 14.21 13.72 12.76
CA PHE A 103 15.61 13.98 13.09
C PHE A 103 15.85 15.45 13.39
N LYS A 104 15.20 16.37 12.68
CA LYS A 104 15.24 17.79 13.02
C LYS A 104 14.79 18.07 14.46
N GLU A 105 13.70 17.44 14.92
CA GLU A 105 13.24 17.61 16.30
C GLU A 105 14.27 17.14 17.34
N TYR A 106 15.05 16.12 17.02
CA TYR A 106 16.21 15.71 17.82
C TYR A 106 17.34 16.73 17.72
N TRP A 107 17.67 17.17 16.50
CA TRP A 107 18.74 18.13 16.23
C TRP A 107 18.53 19.45 16.97
N ASP A 108 17.32 20.01 16.89
CA ASP A 108 16.92 21.24 17.56
C ASP A 108 17.09 21.13 19.09
N LYS A 109 16.86 19.95 19.68
CA LYS A 109 17.07 19.70 21.12
C LYS A 109 18.55 19.67 21.51
N THR A 110 19.44 19.37 20.58
CA THR A 110 20.89 19.45 20.82
C THR A 110 21.42 20.89 20.78
N GLY A 111 20.60 21.84 20.32
CA GLY A 111 20.97 23.26 20.21
C GLY A 111 21.99 23.57 19.09
N ARG A 112 22.24 22.61 18.19
CA ARG A 112 23.19 22.73 17.08
C ARG A 112 22.56 23.34 15.84
N ASP A 113 23.37 24.02 15.04
CA ASP A 113 22.93 24.58 13.76
C ASP A 113 22.82 23.48 12.70
N LEU A 114 21.87 23.60 11.76
CA LEU A 114 21.69 22.63 10.68
C LEU A 114 22.90 22.55 9.74
N LYS A 115 23.70 23.62 9.64
CA LYS A 115 24.96 23.64 8.87
C LYS A 115 26.00 22.67 9.42
N GLU A 116 25.94 22.33 10.71
CA GLU A 116 26.89 21.40 11.31
C GLU A 116 26.70 19.96 10.81
N ILE A 117 25.57 19.64 10.17
CA ILE A 117 25.32 18.30 9.60
C ILE A 117 26.38 17.94 8.54
N LYS A 118 26.83 18.92 7.73
CA LYS A 118 27.84 18.67 6.68
C LYS A 118 29.24 18.42 7.26
N ASP A 119 29.49 18.94 8.45
CA ASP A 119 30.79 18.92 9.12
C ASP A 119 30.83 17.89 10.27
N LEU A 120 29.90 16.92 10.26
CA LEU A 120 29.85 15.84 11.24
C LEU A 120 31.14 15.03 11.23
N LYS A 121 31.89 15.10 12.35
CA LYS A 121 33.14 14.34 12.54
C LYS A 121 32.92 12.84 12.62
N ASP A 122 31.81 12.41 13.22
CA ASP A 122 31.47 11.00 13.42
C ASP A 122 29.97 10.76 13.18
N PRO A 123 29.58 10.46 11.93
CA PRO A 123 28.18 10.23 11.58
C PRO A 123 27.64 8.90 12.14
N GLU A 124 28.49 7.90 12.44
CA GLU A 124 28.05 6.66 13.09
C GLU A 124 27.58 6.95 14.52
N VAL A 125 28.38 7.67 15.30
CA VAL A 125 28.03 8.07 16.68
C VAL A 125 26.77 8.93 16.71
N GLU A 126 26.65 9.88 15.78
CA GLU A 126 25.46 10.74 15.69
C GLU A 126 24.19 9.93 15.40
N MET A 127 24.28 8.92 14.51
CA MET A 127 23.17 8.02 14.24
C MET A 127 22.78 7.21 15.47
N ILE A 128 23.75 6.74 16.26
CA ILE A 128 23.50 5.97 17.49
C ILE A 128 22.80 6.84 18.53
N ASN A 129 23.29 8.06 18.77
CA ASN A 129 22.66 9.01 19.69
C ASN A 129 21.21 9.30 19.29
N TYR A 130 20.94 9.44 17.98
CA TYR A 130 19.58 9.61 17.49
C TYR A 130 18.72 8.36 17.68
N ILE A 131 19.26 7.15 17.51
CA ILE A 131 18.54 5.90 17.79
C ILE A 131 18.16 5.83 19.27
N ASP A 132 19.07 6.17 20.17
CA ASP A 132 18.80 6.17 21.61
C ASP A 132 17.68 7.17 21.96
N PHE A 133 17.73 8.37 21.39
CA PHE A 133 16.63 9.33 21.47
C PHE A 133 15.29 8.73 20.99
N LEU A 134 15.27 8.01 19.87
CA LEU A 134 14.05 7.37 19.37
C LEU A 134 13.54 6.27 20.32
N ILE A 135 14.44 5.50 20.93
CA ILE A 135 14.12 4.45 21.89
C ILE A 135 13.53 5.06 23.18
N GLU A 136 14.13 6.13 23.70
CA GLU A 136 13.62 6.89 24.85
C GLU A 136 12.22 7.45 24.57
N GLN A 137 11.94 7.84 23.33
CA GLN A 137 10.61 8.23 22.87
C GLN A 137 9.66 7.04 22.61
N ASN A 138 9.99 5.83 23.07
CA ASN A 138 9.18 4.62 22.90
C ASN A 138 8.79 4.37 21.42
N SER A 139 9.70 4.66 20.48
CA SER A 139 9.47 4.40 19.06
C SER A 139 9.37 2.91 18.78
N ALA A 140 8.44 2.50 17.91
CA ALA A 140 8.37 1.13 17.42
C ALA A 140 9.66 0.76 16.65
N SER A 141 10.07 -0.51 16.70
CA SER A 141 11.31 -0.97 16.03
C SER A 141 11.32 -0.69 14.52
N ALA A 142 10.17 -0.82 13.84
CA ALA A 142 10.02 -0.46 12.42
C ALA A 142 10.28 1.04 12.18
N ASN A 143 9.82 1.90 13.08
CA ASN A 143 10.04 3.34 13.02
C ASN A 143 11.53 3.69 13.13
N VAL A 144 12.27 2.98 14.00
CA VAL A 144 13.72 3.16 14.16
C VAL A 144 14.45 2.77 12.88
N VAL A 145 14.16 1.60 12.31
CA VAL A 145 14.81 1.14 11.06
C VAL A 145 14.53 2.08 9.89
N GLU A 146 13.30 2.56 9.75
CA GLU A 146 12.96 3.56 8.73
C GLU A 146 13.68 4.89 8.93
N ASN A 147 13.84 5.34 10.18
CA ASN A 147 14.60 6.55 10.50
C ASN A 147 16.07 6.39 10.10
N VAL A 148 16.72 5.29 10.50
CA VAL A 148 18.12 5.03 10.11
C VAL A 148 18.28 5.08 8.60
N SER A 149 17.41 4.40 7.85
CA SER A 149 17.49 4.42 6.38
C SER A 149 17.43 5.85 5.80
N ALA A 150 16.52 6.68 6.31
CA ALA A 150 16.37 8.05 5.83
C ALA A 150 17.53 8.96 6.24
N ILE A 151 18.05 8.82 7.46
CA ILE A 151 19.16 9.65 7.95
C ILE A 151 20.49 9.21 7.35
N THR A 152 20.68 7.92 7.05
CA THR A 152 21.82 7.46 6.25
C THR A 152 21.81 8.14 4.88
N THR A 153 20.64 8.27 4.23
CA THR A 153 20.53 9.02 2.96
C THR A 153 20.86 10.51 3.14
N LEU A 154 20.40 11.14 4.22
CA LEU A 154 20.74 12.54 4.53
C LEU A 154 22.25 12.73 4.74
N PHE A 155 22.90 11.85 5.51
CA PHE A 155 24.34 11.93 5.74
C PHE A 155 25.14 11.67 4.46
N LYS A 156 24.74 10.71 3.63
CA LYS A 156 25.35 10.53 2.29
C LYS A 156 25.24 11.79 1.44
N ALA A 157 24.09 12.47 1.46
CA ALA A 157 23.89 13.73 0.76
C ALA A 157 24.79 14.86 1.29
N ALA A 158 25.13 14.82 2.59
CA ALA A 158 26.05 15.76 3.22
C ALA A 158 27.52 15.53 2.84
N GLY A 159 27.89 14.31 2.44
CA GLY A 159 29.24 13.97 1.99
C GLY A 159 29.82 12.65 2.53
N PRO A 160 29.61 12.29 3.82
CA PRO A 160 30.12 11.04 4.37
C PRO A 160 29.78 9.79 3.55
N SER A 161 30.76 8.89 3.46
CA SER A 161 30.62 7.60 2.80
C SER A 161 29.71 6.66 3.59
N GLU A 162 29.17 5.65 2.90
CA GLU A 162 28.38 4.60 3.55
C GLU A 162 29.14 3.87 4.67
N GLN A 163 30.45 3.71 4.52
CA GLN A 163 31.27 2.98 5.49
C GLN A 163 31.47 3.78 6.78
N GLU A 164 31.58 5.11 6.67
CA GLU A 164 31.66 6.02 7.82
C GLU A 164 30.33 6.09 8.59
N ILE A 165 29.20 5.94 7.89
CA ILE A 165 27.87 5.99 8.53
C ILE A 165 27.47 4.62 9.10
N ASN A 166 27.68 3.54 8.34
CA ASN A 166 27.18 2.19 8.63
C ASN A 166 28.25 1.27 9.22
N GLY A 167 28.94 1.75 10.24
CA GLY A 167 29.98 1.00 10.94
C GLY A 167 29.48 -0.20 11.74
N LYS A 168 30.42 -0.86 12.43
CA LYS A 168 30.16 -2.13 13.14
C LYS A 168 29.31 -1.92 14.40
N VAL A 169 29.47 -0.79 15.07
CA VAL A 169 28.76 -0.50 16.33
C VAL A 169 27.28 -0.26 16.05
N LEU A 170 26.97 0.54 15.04
CA LEU A 170 25.59 0.78 14.59
C LEU A 170 24.88 -0.52 14.19
N LYS A 171 25.59 -1.44 13.52
CA LYS A 171 25.04 -2.76 13.15
C LYS A 171 24.65 -3.58 14.37
N GLU A 172 25.46 -3.59 15.43
CA GLU A 172 25.14 -4.30 16.67
C GLU A 172 24.01 -3.62 17.45
N VAL A 173 23.97 -2.28 17.50
CA VAL A 173 22.83 -1.53 18.07
C VAL A 173 21.52 -1.90 17.38
N LEU A 174 21.52 -1.96 16.04
CA LEU A 174 20.34 -2.28 15.25
C LEU A 174 19.95 -3.76 15.26
N LYS A 175 20.84 -4.66 15.67
CA LYS A 175 20.60 -6.11 15.66
C LYS A 175 19.38 -6.48 16.50
N ARG A 176 19.26 -5.94 17.72
CA ARG A 176 18.11 -6.18 18.61
C ARG A 176 16.83 -5.59 18.02
N THR A 177 16.90 -4.39 17.47
CA THR A 177 15.76 -3.71 16.82
C THR A 177 15.26 -4.51 15.61
N ARG A 178 16.17 -5.04 14.78
CA ARG A 178 15.84 -5.88 13.62
C ARG A 178 15.32 -7.25 14.03
N ALA A 179 15.87 -7.85 15.09
CA ALA A 179 15.39 -9.13 15.61
C ALA A 179 13.92 -9.06 16.05
N LYS A 180 13.51 -7.97 16.72
CA LYS A 180 12.10 -7.72 17.09
C LYS A 180 11.15 -7.60 15.89
N MET A 181 11.67 -7.30 14.70
CA MET A 181 10.88 -7.19 13.46
C MET A 181 10.80 -8.51 12.69
N LYS A 182 11.67 -9.48 12.98
CA LYS A 182 11.60 -10.79 12.31
C LYS A 182 10.33 -11.48 12.78
N GLN A 183 9.39 -11.68 11.85
CA GLN A 183 8.29 -12.59 12.09
C GLN A 183 8.87 -14.01 12.21
N PRO A 184 8.34 -14.86 13.11
CA PRO A 184 8.66 -16.28 13.08
C PRO A 184 8.31 -16.80 11.68
N ILE A 185 9.22 -17.55 11.07
CA ILE A 185 8.95 -18.24 9.81
C ILE A 185 7.83 -19.24 10.12
N LYS A 186 6.60 -18.88 9.76
CA LYS A 186 5.48 -19.80 9.74
C LYS A 186 5.33 -20.26 8.30
N GLU A 187 5.30 -21.56 8.07
CA GLU A 187 4.97 -22.20 6.79
C GLU A 187 3.48 -22.01 6.42
N SER A 188 2.94 -20.81 6.64
CA SER A 188 1.65 -20.47 6.03
C SER A 188 1.90 -20.16 4.56
N THR A 189 1.08 -20.71 3.67
CA THR A 189 0.74 -20.22 2.32
C THR A 189 1.25 -20.97 1.08
N SER A 190 1.13 -22.31 1.00
CA SER A 190 0.88 -22.98 -0.29
C SER A 190 -0.60 -23.35 -0.47
N TYR A 191 -1.33 -23.61 0.61
CA TYR A 191 -2.75 -23.93 0.57
C TYR A 191 -3.62 -22.75 0.10
N SER A 192 -3.33 -21.54 0.56
CA SER A 192 -4.12 -20.34 0.26
C SER A 192 -4.06 -19.93 -1.21
N ILE A 193 -2.91 -20.11 -1.89
CA ILE A 193 -2.80 -19.77 -3.30
C ILE A 193 -3.57 -20.76 -4.18
N ASN A 194 -3.55 -22.05 -3.84
CA ASN A 194 -4.33 -23.08 -4.54
C ASN A 194 -5.84 -22.83 -4.43
N THR A 195 -6.32 -22.46 -3.25
CA THR A 195 -7.74 -22.07 -3.05
C THR A 195 -8.10 -20.87 -3.92
N LEU A 196 -7.21 -19.87 -3.99
CA LEU A 196 -7.44 -18.67 -4.78
C LEU A 196 -7.45 -18.95 -6.28
N LEU A 197 -6.53 -19.78 -6.77
CA LEU A 197 -6.47 -20.18 -8.18
C LEU A 197 -7.69 -21.01 -8.59
N LYS A 198 -8.16 -21.94 -7.74
CA LYS A 198 -9.41 -22.66 -7.96
C LYS A 198 -10.61 -21.72 -8.01
N PHE A 199 -10.66 -20.72 -7.12
CA PHE A 199 -11.73 -19.73 -7.15
C PHE A 199 -11.71 -18.95 -8.47
N ILE A 200 -10.54 -18.50 -8.91
CA ILE A 200 -10.35 -17.78 -10.18
C ILE A 200 -10.79 -18.66 -11.36
N GLU A 201 -10.38 -19.93 -11.38
CA GLU A 201 -10.84 -20.91 -12.39
C GLU A 201 -12.37 -20.93 -12.49
N LEU A 202 -13.07 -21.03 -11.35
CA LEU A 202 -14.53 -21.01 -11.29
C LEU A 202 -15.16 -19.67 -11.74
N GLN A 203 -14.44 -18.55 -11.61
CA GLN A 203 -14.91 -17.25 -12.11
C GLN A 203 -14.79 -17.13 -13.63
N ALA A 204 -13.90 -17.91 -14.28
CA ALA A 204 -13.75 -17.91 -15.73
C ALA A 204 -15.04 -18.36 -16.45
N ASP A 205 -15.83 -19.25 -15.84
CA ASP A 205 -17.13 -19.69 -16.37
C ASP A 205 -18.23 -18.63 -16.24
N LYS A 206 -17.98 -17.58 -15.43
CA LYS A 206 -18.99 -16.58 -15.03
C LYS A 206 -18.58 -15.15 -15.37
N LEU A 207 -17.65 -14.97 -16.32
CA LEU A 207 -17.06 -13.68 -16.69
C LEU A 207 -18.09 -12.56 -16.91
N GLN A 208 -19.22 -12.87 -17.54
CA GLN A 208 -20.28 -11.90 -17.84
C GLN A 208 -20.95 -11.33 -16.57
N THR A 209 -20.95 -12.09 -15.48
CA THR A 209 -21.56 -11.71 -14.21
C THR A 209 -20.61 -10.96 -13.28
N LEU A 210 -19.29 -11.01 -13.56
CA LEU A 210 -18.29 -10.34 -12.73
C LEU A 210 -18.49 -8.83 -12.77
N THR A 211 -18.46 -8.19 -11.61
CA THR A 211 -18.29 -6.74 -11.54
C THR A 211 -16.92 -6.34 -12.08
N GLU A 212 -16.77 -5.08 -12.52
CA GLU A 212 -15.48 -4.55 -12.99
C GLU A 212 -14.38 -4.69 -11.93
N ALA A 213 -14.71 -4.49 -10.65
CA ALA A 213 -13.79 -4.68 -9.53
C ALA A 213 -13.38 -6.15 -9.35
N GLN A 214 -14.32 -7.09 -9.37
CA GLN A 214 -14.01 -8.51 -9.25
C GLN A 214 -13.14 -9.01 -10.40
N PHE A 215 -13.43 -8.56 -11.62
CA PHE A 215 -12.65 -8.92 -12.80
C PHE A 215 -11.22 -8.41 -12.66
N LEU A 216 -11.04 -7.11 -12.36
CA LEU A 216 -9.72 -6.52 -12.12
C LEU A 216 -8.96 -7.30 -11.03
N GLY A 217 -9.64 -7.64 -9.93
CA GLY A 217 -9.08 -8.47 -8.85
C GLY A 217 -8.59 -9.83 -9.35
N CYS A 218 -9.40 -10.58 -10.10
CA CYS A 218 -9.01 -11.87 -10.67
C CYS A 218 -7.82 -11.74 -11.63
N THR A 219 -7.82 -10.73 -12.50
CA THR A 219 -6.70 -10.45 -13.41
C THR A 219 -5.41 -10.16 -12.64
N PHE A 220 -5.44 -9.27 -11.65
CA PHE A 220 -4.25 -8.96 -10.85
C PHE A 220 -3.73 -10.15 -10.06
N ILE A 221 -4.62 -10.95 -9.46
CA ILE A 221 -4.22 -12.15 -8.74
C ILE A 221 -3.58 -13.17 -9.69
N SER A 222 -4.17 -13.40 -10.88
CA SER A 222 -3.60 -14.33 -11.86
C SER A 222 -2.17 -13.92 -12.22
N ILE A 223 -1.91 -12.65 -12.54
CA ILE A 223 -0.56 -12.16 -12.82
C ILE A 223 0.37 -12.39 -11.62
N MET A 224 -0.02 -11.92 -10.42
CA MET A 224 0.80 -12.00 -9.21
C MET A 224 1.01 -13.43 -8.67
N ALA A 225 0.17 -14.39 -9.03
CA ALA A 225 0.34 -15.79 -8.66
C ALA A 225 1.42 -16.47 -9.51
N PHE A 226 1.59 -16.03 -10.76
CA PHE A 226 2.53 -16.61 -11.73
C PHE A 226 3.80 -15.76 -11.93
N CYS A 227 3.90 -14.60 -11.29
CA CYS A 227 5.14 -13.82 -11.25
C CYS A 227 5.46 -13.26 -9.87
N THR A 228 6.71 -12.88 -9.66
CA THR A 228 7.19 -12.31 -8.40
C THR A 228 6.98 -10.79 -8.29
N LEU A 229 6.16 -10.19 -9.17
CA LEU A 229 5.86 -8.76 -9.17
C LEU A 229 4.93 -8.37 -8.01
N ARG A 230 5.11 -7.16 -7.51
CA ARG A 230 4.20 -6.52 -6.54
C ARG A 230 2.99 -5.95 -7.27
N MET A 231 1.86 -5.84 -6.59
CA MET A 231 0.64 -5.21 -7.12
C MET A 231 0.91 -3.84 -7.75
N VAL A 232 1.74 -3.02 -7.11
CA VAL A 232 2.07 -1.68 -7.61
C VAL A 232 2.98 -1.70 -8.85
N GLU A 233 3.78 -2.76 -9.04
CA GLU A 233 4.60 -2.96 -10.25
C GLU A 233 3.71 -3.42 -11.40
N VAL A 234 2.76 -4.34 -11.14
CA VAL A 234 1.73 -4.75 -12.11
C VAL A 234 0.84 -3.57 -12.51
N LEU A 235 0.45 -2.71 -11.56
CA LEU A 235 -0.37 -1.52 -11.81
C LEU A 235 0.32 -0.46 -12.69
N ARG A 236 1.65 -0.50 -12.79
CA ARG A 236 2.44 0.40 -13.63
C ARG A 236 2.92 -0.25 -14.92
N ALA A 237 2.64 -1.54 -15.09
CA ALA A 237 3.22 -2.29 -16.18
C ALA A 237 2.57 -1.95 -17.51
N ASP A 238 3.41 -1.89 -18.53
CA ASP A 238 2.98 -1.91 -19.92
C ASP A 238 2.73 -3.36 -20.34
N VAL A 239 1.57 -3.60 -20.94
CA VAL A 239 1.14 -4.95 -21.31
C VAL A 239 0.69 -4.97 -22.76
N TYR A 240 1.27 -5.88 -23.54
CA TYR A 240 0.96 -6.09 -24.96
C TYR A 240 0.98 -7.57 -25.34
N GLN A 241 0.20 -7.90 -26.36
CA GLN A 241 0.10 -9.25 -26.91
C GLN A 241 1.08 -9.41 -28.07
N ASN A 242 1.80 -10.53 -28.08
CA ASN A 242 2.71 -10.93 -29.15
C ASN A 242 1.95 -11.71 -30.24
N GLN A 243 2.59 -11.89 -31.41
CA GLN A 243 2.00 -12.61 -32.55
C GLN A 243 1.68 -14.09 -32.25
N ASP A 244 2.40 -14.71 -31.31
CA ASP A 244 2.22 -16.09 -30.87
C ASP A 244 1.15 -16.23 -29.76
N ASN A 245 0.36 -15.18 -29.51
CA ASN A 245 -0.61 -15.06 -28.42
C ASN A 245 0.00 -15.08 -27.00
N SER A 246 1.32 -14.99 -26.86
CA SER A 246 1.93 -14.71 -25.57
C SER A 246 1.71 -13.25 -25.17
N TRP A 247 1.80 -12.97 -23.88
CA TRP A 247 1.64 -11.63 -23.32
C TRP A 247 2.92 -11.18 -22.66
N ASN A 248 3.38 -9.98 -23.01
CA ASN A 248 4.50 -9.33 -22.35
C ASN A 248 4.00 -8.36 -21.28
N ILE A 249 4.67 -8.38 -20.13
CA ILE A 249 4.50 -7.42 -19.04
C ILE A 249 5.86 -6.77 -18.79
N ASN A 250 5.96 -5.48 -19.09
CA ASN A 250 7.16 -4.67 -18.86
C ASN A 250 6.91 -3.70 -17.71
N THR A 251 7.77 -3.71 -16.70
CA THR A 251 7.65 -2.81 -15.54
C THR A 251 9.01 -2.55 -14.91
N SER A 252 9.18 -1.39 -14.29
CA SER A 252 10.41 -1.06 -13.56
C SER A 252 10.29 -1.40 -12.07
N MET A 253 11.31 -2.10 -11.55
CA MET A 253 11.38 -2.53 -10.16
C MET A 253 12.00 -1.45 -9.27
N TRP A 254 11.18 -0.53 -8.76
CA TRP A 254 11.66 0.64 -7.98
C TRP A 254 12.13 0.34 -6.55
N LYS A 255 12.37 -0.93 -6.20
CA LYS A 255 12.94 -1.32 -4.91
C LYS A 255 14.16 -2.18 -5.15
N GLY A 256 15.27 -1.53 -5.47
CA GLY A 256 16.55 -2.13 -5.86
C GLY A 256 17.30 -1.16 -6.78
N ASP A 257 18.24 -1.69 -7.56
CA ASP A 257 18.73 -1.00 -8.74
C ASP A 257 17.55 -0.92 -9.72
N ASP A 258 17.26 0.27 -10.26
CA ASP A 258 16.11 0.54 -11.12
C ASP A 258 16.21 -0.29 -12.41
N THR A 259 15.75 -1.55 -12.31
CA THR A 259 15.93 -2.56 -13.34
C THR A 259 14.60 -2.79 -14.01
N ASP A 260 14.57 -2.65 -15.32
CA ASP A 260 13.43 -3.03 -16.12
C ASP A 260 13.26 -4.55 -16.07
N SER A 261 12.03 -4.98 -15.82
CA SER A 261 11.63 -6.38 -15.80
C SER A 261 10.66 -6.65 -16.93
N GLU A 262 11.05 -7.56 -17.81
CA GLU A 262 10.20 -8.11 -18.87
C GLU A 262 9.77 -9.53 -18.49
N ILE A 263 8.47 -9.79 -18.48
CA ILE A 263 7.90 -11.10 -18.19
C ILE A 263 7.00 -11.53 -19.34
N ILE A 264 7.31 -12.68 -19.93
CA ILE A 264 6.54 -13.29 -21.01
C ILE A 264 5.65 -14.40 -20.46
N PHE A 265 4.34 -14.23 -20.53
CA PHE A 265 3.37 -15.30 -20.29
C PHE A 265 3.01 -15.99 -21.59
N ARG A 266 3.39 -17.26 -21.73
CA ARG A 266 3.02 -18.10 -22.86
C ARG A 266 1.66 -18.78 -22.62
N PRO A 267 0.79 -18.90 -23.63
CA PRO A 267 -0.49 -19.57 -23.47
C PRO A 267 -0.28 -21.05 -23.09
N LEU A 268 -1.11 -21.56 -22.17
CA LEU A 268 -1.14 -22.96 -21.76
C LEU A 268 -2.48 -23.63 -22.12
N VAL A 269 -2.52 -24.96 -22.01
CA VAL A 269 -3.71 -25.79 -22.30
C VAL A 269 -4.85 -25.49 -21.33
N ASN A 270 -4.59 -25.33 -20.03
CA ASN A 270 -5.59 -24.83 -19.08
C ASN A 270 -5.54 -23.30 -19.03
N GLN A 271 -6.38 -22.65 -19.83
CA GLN A 271 -6.36 -21.20 -20.00
C GLN A 271 -6.99 -20.45 -18.83
N SER A 272 -7.98 -21.03 -18.13
CA SER A 272 -8.88 -20.30 -17.22
C SER A 272 -8.21 -19.73 -15.96
N ILE A 273 -7.05 -20.26 -15.55
CA ILE A 273 -6.25 -19.71 -14.44
C ILE A 273 -5.09 -18.82 -14.91
N TYR A 274 -4.76 -18.88 -16.19
CA TYR A 274 -3.50 -18.35 -16.69
C TYR A 274 -3.60 -16.84 -16.96
N PRO A 275 -2.54 -16.04 -16.68
CA PRO A 275 -2.57 -14.60 -16.91
C PRO A 275 -2.96 -14.21 -18.35
N THR A 276 -2.57 -15.01 -19.35
CA THR A 276 -2.89 -14.75 -20.77
C THR A 276 -4.39 -14.68 -21.03
N PHE A 277 -5.18 -15.55 -20.40
CA PHE A 277 -6.64 -15.56 -20.53
C PHE A 277 -7.27 -14.34 -19.87
N TRP A 278 -6.90 -14.08 -18.61
CA TRP A 278 -7.45 -12.97 -17.84
C TRP A 278 -7.07 -11.61 -18.42
N LEU A 279 -5.85 -11.47 -18.97
CA LEU A 279 -5.42 -10.28 -19.69
C LEU A 279 -6.24 -10.07 -20.95
N SER A 280 -6.35 -11.09 -21.80
CA SER A 280 -7.13 -11.00 -23.04
C SER A 280 -8.58 -10.60 -22.75
N MET A 281 -9.23 -11.28 -21.81
CA MET A 281 -10.64 -11.02 -21.49
C MET A 281 -10.85 -9.65 -20.84
N TRP A 282 -9.95 -9.22 -19.95
CA TRP A 282 -10.02 -7.90 -19.30
C TRP A 282 -9.85 -6.75 -20.30
N LEU A 283 -8.85 -6.87 -21.17
CA LEU A 283 -8.55 -5.83 -22.16
C LEU A 283 -9.63 -5.71 -23.24
N ASN A 284 -10.23 -6.85 -23.62
CA ASN A 284 -11.41 -6.85 -24.49
C ASN A 284 -12.61 -6.18 -23.81
N ARG A 285 -12.88 -6.50 -22.53
CA ARG A 285 -14.00 -5.92 -21.77
C ARG A 285 -13.87 -4.41 -21.57
N THR A 286 -12.65 -3.92 -21.40
CA THR A 286 -12.37 -2.49 -21.25
C THR A 286 -12.29 -1.75 -22.59
N GLU A 287 -12.50 -2.46 -23.72
CA GLU A 287 -12.41 -1.93 -25.09
C GLU A 287 -11.07 -1.23 -25.35
N ARG A 288 -9.99 -1.78 -24.80
CA ARG A 288 -8.62 -1.35 -25.06
C ARG A 288 -8.20 -1.85 -26.44
N GLN A 289 -8.78 -1.29 -27.50
CA GLN A 289 -8.37 -1.57 -28.89
C GLN A 289 -7.05 -0.90 -29.26
N GLN A 290 -6.56 0.02 -28.43
CA GLN A 290 -5.33 0.80 -28.64
C GLN A 290 -4.50 0.80 -27.35
N LEU A 291 -3.18 0.84 -27.48
CA LEU A 291 -2.19 0.92 -26.38
C LEU A 291 -2.26 2.23 -25.55
N ASP A 292 -3.29 3.06 -25.73
CA ASP A 292 -3.38 4.41 -25.15
C ASP A 292 -3.75 4.43 -23.66
N LYS A 293 -4.37 3.34 -23.17
CA LYS A 293 -4.83 3.23 -21.77
C LYS A 293 -3.97 2.25 -20.97
N PRO A 294 -3.74 2.48 -19.67
CA PRO A 294 -2.99 1.56 -18.82
C PRO A 294 -3.80 0.31 -18.46
N LEU A 295 -3.14 -0.76 -18.00
CA LEU A 295 -3.76 -2.06 -17.66
C LEU A 295 -4.97 -1.93 -16.73
N GLN A 296 -4.90 -1.04 -15.75
CA GLN A 296 -5.89 -0.84 -14.70
C GLN A 296 -7.04 0.10 -15.10
N TRP A 297 -7.25 0.35 -16.40
CA TRP A 297 -8.32 1.24 -16.86
C TRP A 297 -9.72 0.71 -16.50
N LEU A 298 -10.53 1.57 -15.89
CA LEU A 298 -11.92 1.26 -15.57
C LEU A 298 -12.83 1.91 -16.62
N LYS A 299 -13.59 1.08 -17.35
CA LYS A 299 -14.56 1.52 -18.35
C LYS A 299 -15.67 2.35 -17.71
N ARG A 300 -16.18 1.91 -16.55
CA ARG A 300 -17.33 2.57 -15.88
C ARG A 300 -17.02 4.01 -15.46
N THR A 301 -15.82 4.27 -14.97
CA THR A 301 -15.42 5.61 -14.48
C THR A 301 -14.58 6.39 -15.49
N ASN A 302 -14.20 5.76 -16.61
CA ASN A 302 -13.32 6.30 -17.64
C ASN A 302 -12.00 6.87 -17.05
N LYS A 303 -11.41 6.14 -16.11
CA LYS A 303 -10.21 6.54 -15.33
C LYS A 303 -9.40 5.29 -14.96
N PRO A 304 -8.08 5.41 -14.75
CA PRO A 304 -7.28 4.30 -14.21
C PRO A 304 -7.67 4.03 -12.75
N ALA A 305 -7.68 2.75 -12.37
CA ALA A 305 -7.86 2.35 -10.98
C ALA A 305 -6.69 2.85 -10.12
N THR A 306 -7.00 3.24 -8.88
CA THR A 306 -6.00 3.61 -7.89
C THR A 306 -5.42 2.38 -7.19
N GLU A 307 -4.26 2.52 -6.58
CA GLU A 307 -3.66 1.46 -5.74
C GLU A 307 -4.63 0.96 -4.66
N GLU A 308 -5.37 1.88 -4.04
CA GLU A 308 -6.36 1.55 -3.02
C GLU A 308 -7.55 0.76 -3.60
N PHE A 309 -8.06 1.17 -4.77
CA PHE A 309 -9.16 0.47 -5.43
C PHE A 309 -8.76 -0.94 -5.84
N THR A 310 -7.56 -1.09 -6.44
CA THR A 310 -7.02 -2.38 -6.86
C THR A 310 -6.80 -3.29 -5.65
N SER A 311 -6.24 -2.76 -4.55
CA SER A 311 -6.06 -3.51 -3.30
C SER A 311 -7.39 -4.01 -2.75
N LYS A 312 -8.41 -3.14 -2.66
CA LYS A 312 -9.77 -3.53 -2.23
C LYS A 312 -10.39 -4.59 -3.14
N SER A 313 -10.17 -4.47 -4.45
CA SER A 313 -10.69 -5.43 -5.44
C SER A 313 -10.07 -6.82 -5.25
N ILE A 314 -8.76 -6.90 -5.02
CA ILE A 314 -8.06 -8.15 -4.71
C ILE A 314 -8.56 -8.74 -3.38
N HIS A 315 -8.67 -7.92 -2.33
CA HIS A 315 -9.17 -8.36 -1.04
C HIS A 315 -10.61 -8.91 -1.12
N HIS A 316 -11.47 -8.27 -1.91
CA HIS A 316 -12.83 -8.75 -2.17
C HIS A 316 -12.84 -10.14 -2.81
N VAL A 317 -11.96 -10.39 -3.79
CA VAL A 317 -11.81 -11.73 -4.40
C VAL A 317 -11.27 -12.75 -3.40
N MET A 318 -10.29 -12.38 -2.57
CA MET A 318 -9.75 -13.25 -1.52
C MET A 318 -10.81 -13.63 -0.49
N GLU A 319 -11.66 -12.69 -0.09
CA GLU A 319 -12.78 -12.92 0.83
C GLU A 319 -13.81 -13.89 0.21
N GLN A 320 -14.18 -13.69 -1.05
CA GLN A 320 -15.09 -14.58 -1.78
C GLN A 320 -14.52 -16.00 -1.96
N ALA A 321 -13.20 -16.13 -2.09
CA ALA A 321 -12.50 -17.41 -2.14
C ALA A 321 -12.40 -18.11 -0.76
N GLY A 322 -12.90 -17.49 0.32
CA GLY A 322 -12.84 -18.05 1.66
C GLY A 322 -11.45 -17.96 2.31
N ILE A 323 -10.59 -17.03 1.89
CA ILE A 323 -9.28 -16.84 2.51
C ILE A 323 -9.46 -16.15 3.87
N GLU A 324 -9.28 -16.92 4.93
CA GLU A 324 -9.40 -16.44 6.30
C GLU A 324 -8.33 -15.42 6.68
N ASN A 325 -8.63 -14.59 7.69
CA ASN A 325 -7.70 -13.63 8.31
C ASN A 325 -7.25 -12.44 7.45
N ASN A 326 -7.86 -12.26 6.27
CA ASN A 326 -7.61 -11.13 5.37
C ASN A 326 -6.11 -10.82 5.18
N PRO A 327 -5.32 -11.78 4.67
CA PRO A 327 -3.88 -11.59 4.55
C PRO A 327 -3.58 -10.49 3.53
N ALA A 328 -2.45 -9.80 3.71
CA ALA A 328 -2.04 -8.72 2.82
C ALA A 328 -1.91 -9.23 1.37
N VAL A 329 -2.20 -8.38 0.38
CA VAL A 329 -2.03 -8.69 -1.07
C VAL A 329 -0.63 -9.23 -1.38
N THR A 330 0.40 -8.80 -0.64
CA THR A 330 1.78 -9.31 -0.78
C THR A 330 1.95 -10.79 -0.47
N SER A 331 0.98 -11.42 0.23
CA SER A 331 0.99 -12.85 0.50
C SER A 331 0.81 -13.70 -0.76
N ILE A 332 0.06 -13.20 -1.76
CA ILE A 332 -0.09 -13.87 -3.07
C ILE A 332 1.27 -14.06 -3.72
N ARG A 333 2.07 -12.99 -3.75
CA ARG A 333 3.44 -13.00 -4.27
C ARG A 333 4.40 -13.85 -3.43
N ALA A 334 4.20 -13.92 -2.11
CA ALA A 334 5.03 -14.79 -1.25
C ALA A 334 4.73 -16.28 -1.49
N ALA A 335 3.54 -16.58 -2.03
CA ALA A 335 3.06 -17.90 -2.38
C ALA A 335 3.09 -18.16 -3.91
N SER A 336 3.76 -17.30 -4.69
CA SER A 336 3.79 -17.42 -6.14
C SER A 336 4.39 -18.76 -6.57
N ILE A 337 3.92 -19.29 -7.69
CA ILE A 337 4.33 -20.61 -8.21
C ILE A 337 5.74 -20.59 -8.85
N THR A 338 6.30 -19.38 -9.06
CA THR A 338 7.52 -19.12 -9.83
C THR A 338 8.75 -19.90 -9.39
#